data_AF-A0A1S4DJE9-F1
#
_entry.id   AF-A0A1S4DJE9-F1
#
_cell.length_a   1.000
_cell.length_b   1.000
_cell.length_c   1.000
_cell.angle_alpha   90.00
_cell.angle_beta   90.00
_cell.angle_gamma   90.00
#
_symmetry.space_group_name_H-M   'P 1'
#
loop_
_entity.id
_entity.type
_entity.pdbx_description
1 polymer ?
#
loop_
_entity_poly.entity_id
_entity_poly.type
_entity_poly.pdbx_seq_one_letter_code
_entity_poly.pdbx_strand_id
1 'polypeptide(L)'
;MAQGASEAVEAVHFSFMTDEEVRKHSVVKVTSPNLLDTLGGPLPGGLYDPAMGPLSERSQCKSCGQGTVHCPGHCGHIELVSPVFNPLLFNMLHNLLQRTCFYCFHFRASKEEVEKCVSELELIAKGDVIGPKTMDVLSPDNSADREESEGSHMSCTTDDLKLQDRSEYNKRPSWDNFQFTEAMAVIDRILKTKSEKCSNCETKNPKINKPSFGRFHMVCLIASHWSL
;
A
#
# COMPACT_ATOMS: atom_id res chain seq x y z
N MET A 1 3.91 12.71 44.15
CA MET A 1 3.14 11.46 44.05
C MET A 1 3.37 10.92 42.64
N ALA A 2 3.98 9.74 42.49
CA ALA A 2 4.19 9.16 41.18
C ALA A 2 2.84 8.62 40.66
N GLN A 3 2.32 9.22 39.60
CA GLN A 3 1.17 8.66 38.88
C GLN A 3 1.68 7.47 38.07
N GLY A 4 1.36 6.25 38.50
CA GLY A 4 1.63 5.04 37.73
C GLY A 4 0.63 4.93 36.58
N ALA A 5 1.12 4.65 35.36
CA ALA A 5 0.26 4.30 34.24
C ALA A 5 -0.35 2.91 34.48
N SER A 6 -1.67 2.77 34.28
CA SER A 6 -2.39 1.50 34.45
C SER A 6 -2.43 0.65 33.17
N GLU A 7 -2.03 1.22 32.04
CA GLU A 7 -2.08 0.59 30.73
C GLU A 7 -0.67 0.45 30.17
N ALA A 8 -0.40 -0.68 29.51
CA ALA A 8 0.85 -0.97 28.83
C ALA A 8 0.58 -1.23 27.35
N VAL A 9 1.51 -0.82 26.48
CA VAL A 9 1.44 -1.10 25.05
C VAL A 9 1.73 -2.59 24.83
N GLU A 10 0.74 -3.32 24.35
CA GLU A 10 0.86 -4.76 24.06
C GLU A 10 1.53 -5.02 22.70
N ALA A 11 1.12 -4.30 21.66
CA ALA A 11 1.60 -4.49 20.30
C ALA A 11 1.55 -3.21 19.47
N VAL A 12 2.34 -3.17 18.39
CA VAL A 12 2.36 -2.08 17.41
C VAL A 12 2.03 -2.65 16.03
N HIS A 13 1.08 -2.02 15.34
CA HIS A 13 0.65 -2.42 14.01
C HIS A 13 1.05 -1.36 12.99
N PHE A 14 1.53 -1.79 11.83
CA PHE A 14 1.89 -0.92 10.73
C PHE A 14 0.80 -0.96 9.66
N SER A 15 0.35 0.21 9.23
CA SER A 15 -0.62 0.37 8.14
C SER A 15 -0.47 1.76 7.51
N PHE A 16 -1.13 1.96 6.37
CA PHE A 16 -1.28 3.29 5.78
C PHE A 16 -2.60 3.90 6.23
N MET A 17 -2.60 5.20 6.51
CA MET A 17 -3.84 5.93 6.75
C MET A 17 -4.63 6.06 5.45
N THR A 18 -5.93 5.82 5.49
CA THR A 18 -6.81 6.15 4.37
C THR A 18 -7.05 7.66 4.28
N ASP A 19 -7.53 8.13 3.13
CA ASP A 19 -7.87 9.54 2.95
C ASP A 19 -8.93 10.00 3.97
N GLU A 20 -9.90 9.14 4.30
CA GLU A 20 -10.90 9.41 5.34
C GLU A 20 -10.28 9.52 6.73
N GLU A 21 -9.33 8.63 7.07
CA GLU A 21 -8.65 8.67 8.36
C GLU A 21 -7.79 9.92 8.52
N VAL A 22 -7.10 10.34 7.45
CA VAL A 22 -6.33 11.60 7.42
C VAL A 22 -7.27 12.79 7.61
N ARG A 23 -8.38 12.86 6.86
CA ARG A 23 -9.37 13.95 6.99
C ARG A 23 -10.01 13.98 8.38
N LYS A 24 -10.27 12.82 8.99
CA LYS A 24 -10.83 12.70 10.35
C LYS A 24 -9.85 13.16 11.44
N HIS A 25 -8.55 12.88 11.28
CA HIS A 25 -7.53 13.35 12.21
C HIS A 25 -7.17 14.82 12.01
N SER A 26 -7.46 15.36 10.82
CA SER A 26 -7.06 16.71 10.47
C SER A 26 -8.03 17.76 11.01
N VAL A 27 -7.46 18.82 11.58
CA VAL A 27 -8.22 19.99 12.05
C VAL A 27 -8.31 21.11 11.00
N VAL A 28 -7.43 21.08 9.98
CA VAL A 28 -7.31 22.12 8.96
C VAL A 28 -6.99 21.50 7.61
N LYS A 29 -7.74 21.89 6.58
CA LYS A 29 -7.34 21.73 5.18
C LYS A 29 -6.46 22.92 4.79
N VAL A 30 -5.16 22.70 4.59
CA VAL A 30 -4.23 23.74 4.17
C VAL A 30 -4.46 24.03 2.68
N THR A 31 -4.74 25.28 2.37
CA THR A 31 -5.10 25.75 1.02
C THR A 31 -4.21 26.90 0.53
N SER A 32 -3.58 27.63 1.46
CA SER A 32 -2.68 28.73 1.13
C SER A 32 -1.21 28.32 1.29
N PRO A 33 -0.36 28.61 0.29
CA PRO A 33 1.09 28.40 0.43
C PRO A 33 1.77 29.48 1.28
N ASN A 34 1.09 30.59 1.56
CA ASN A 34 1.66 31.69 2.34
C ASN A 34 1.74 31.31 3.81
N LEU A 35 2.91 31.53 4.41
CA LEU A 35 3.16 31.22 5.83
C LEU A 35 2.47 32.21 6.77
N LEU A 36 2.58 33.50 6.45
CA LEU A 36 2.10 34.63 7.24
C LEU A 36 1.32 35.60 6.37
N ASP A 37 0.47 36.41 7.00
CA ASP A 37 -0.20 37.53 6.36
C ASP A 37 0.75 38.75 6.20
N THR A 38 0.23 39.84 5.62
CA THR A 38 0.99 41.08 5.40
C THR A 38 1.42 41.78 6.69
N LEU A 39 0.82 41.45 7.83
CA LEU A 39 1.14 41.99 9.15
C LEU A 39 2.07 41.07 9.95
N GLY A 40 2.50 39.95 9.36
CA GLY A 40 3.35 38.94 10.01
C GLY A 40 2.60 37.98 10.93
N GLY A 41 1.26 37.98 10.87
CA GLY A 41 0.39 37.08 11.64
C GLY A 41 0.13 35.74 10.95
N PRO A 42 -0.32 34.72 11.70
CA PRO A 42 -0.69 33.42 11.13
C PRO A 42 -1.93 33.54 10.22
N LEU A 43 -1.84 32.95 9.03
CA LEU A 43 -2.92 32.96 8.04
C LEU A 43 -3.86 31.75 8.20
N PRO A 44 -5.19 31.94 8.31
CA PRO A 44 -6.15 30.83 8.24
C PRO A 44 -6.02 30.05 6.93
N GLY A 45 -5.98 28.72 7.02
CA GLY A 45 -5.75 27.82 5.89
C GLY A 45 -4.30 27.81 5.38
N GLY A 46 -3.37 28.51 6.06
CA GLY A 46 -1.94 28.46 5.79
C GLY A 46 -1.21 27.43 6.65
N LEU A 47 0.12 27.33 6.48
CA LEU A 47 0.94 26.36 7.22
C LEU A 47 1.09 26.67 8.72
N TYR A 48 0.87 27.92 9.13
CA TYR A 48 0.84 28.34 10.54
C TYR A 48 -0.58 28.58 11.05
N ASP A 49 -1.59 27.87 10.52
CA ASP A 49 -2.97 28.01 10.99
C ASP A 49 -3.04 27.80 12.52
N PRO A 50 -3.63 28.75 13.29
CA PRO A 50 -3.72 28.65 14.74
C PRO A 50 -4.49 27.42 15.27
N ALA A 51 -5.29 26.75 14.43
CA ALA A 51 -5.93 25.48 14.78
C ALA A 51 -4.92 24.31 14.85
N MET A 52 -3.79 24.39 14.15
CA MET A 52 -2.73 23.37 14.23
C MET A 52 -1.83 23.54 15.46
N GLY A 53 -1.84 24.73 16.08
CA GLY A 53 -1.10 25.02 17.31
C GLY A 53 -0.83 26.52 17.48
N PRO A 54 -0.39 26.96 18.67
CA PRO A 54 -0.04 28.35 18.92
C PRO A 54 1.35 28.67 18.37
N LEU A 55 1.47 29.77 17.60
CA LEU A 55 2.73 30.24 17.03
C LEU A 55 3.61 30.98 18.05
N SER A 56 3.01 31.49 19.13
CA SER A 56 3.68 32.29 20.16
C SER A 56 3.14 31.98 21.56
N GLU A 57 3.93 32.25 22.60
CA GLU A 57 3.54 32.00 24.00
C GLU A 57 2.26 32.74 24.44
N ARG A 58 1.95 33.86 23.76
CA ARG A 58 0.75 34.67 24.04
C ARG A 58 -0.49 34.20 23.28
N SER A 59 -0.32 33.29 22.31
CA SER A 59 -1.40 32.76 21.49
C SER A 59 -1.90 31.41 22.02
N GLN A 60 -3.19 31.14 21.80
CA GLN A 60 -3.82 29.87 22.15
C GLN A 60 -4.17 29.10 20.88
N CYS A 61 -4.11 27.77 20.95
CA CYS A 61 -4.55 26.90 19.88
C CYS A 61 -6.07 27.02 19.68
N LYS A 62 -6.53 27.19 18.44
CA LYS A 62 -7.97 27.25 18.14
C LYS A 62 -8.68 25.89 18.23
N SER A 63 -7.94 24.78 18.25
CA SER A 63 -8.53 23.42 18.34
C SER A 63 -8.68 22.94 19.78
N CYS A 64 -7.65 23.07 20.61
CA CYS A 64 -7.68 22.60 22.01
C CYS A 64 -7.73 23.70 23.07
N GLY A 65 -7.59 24.98 22.68
CA GLY A 65 -7.59 26.13 23.61
C GLY A 65 -6.31 26.28 24.45
N GLN A 66 -5.35 25.35 24.34
CA GLN A 66 -4.13 25.36 25.13
C GLN A 66 -3.07 26.32 24.56
N GLY A 67 -2.22 26.86 25.44
CA GLY A 67 -1.03 27.62 25.05
C GLY A 67 0.15 26.73 24.64
N THR A 68 1.28 27.35 24.27
CA THR A 68 2.45 26.67 23.68
C THR A 68 3.02 25.51 24.51
N VAL A 69 2.97 25.60 25.85
CA VAL A 69 3.53 24.57 26.74
C VAL A 69 2.63 23.32 26.84
N HIS A 70 1.32 23.48 26.68
CA HIS A 70 0.33 22.42 26.94
C HIS A 70 -0.35 21.89 25.68
N CYS A 71 -0.18 22.57 24.55
CA CYS A 71 -0.71 22.14 23.26
C CYS A 71 0.19 21.03 22.68
N PRO A 72 -0.33 19.83 22.40
CA PRO A 72 0.46 18.77 21.76
C PRO A 72 0.72 19.02 20.27
N GLY A 73 0.01 19.99 19.67
CA GLY A 73 -0.07 20.19 18.23
C GLY A 73 -1.17 19.33 17.60
N HIS A 74 -1.67 19.79 16.45
CA HIS A 74 -2.74 19.10 15.71
C HIS A 74 -2.40 19.02 14.23
N CYS A 75 -2.80 17.92 13.60
CA CYS A 75 -2.48 17.67 12.21
C CYS A 75 -3.36 18.51 11.26
N GLY A 76 -2.73 19.13 10.26
CA GLY A 76 -3.40 19.57 9.04
C GLY A 76 -3.30 18.51 7.95
N HIS A 77 -4.04 18.69 6.86
CA HIS A 77 -3.84 17.94 5.63
C HIS A 77 -3.83 18.87 4.42
N ILE A 78 -3.12 18.47 3.37
CA ILE A 78 -3.14 19.11 2.06
C ILE A 78 -3.85 18.15 1.12
N GLU A 79 -4.96 18.60 0.54
CA GLU A 79 -5.66 17.82 -0.48
C GLU A 79 -4.93 17.98 -1.81
N LEU A 80 -4.34 16.90 -2.31
CA LEU A 80 -3.70 16.89 -3.62
C LEU A 80 -4.77 16.88 -4.72
N VAL A 81 -4.54 17.62 -5.81
CA VAL A 81 -5.48 17.69 -6.94
C VAL A 81 -5.58 16.39 -7.74
N SER A 82 -4.61 15.50 -7.56
CA SER A 82 -4.52 14.20 -8.24
C SER A 82 -3.75 13.23 -7.34
N PRO A 83 -4.04 11.91 -7.41
CA PRO A 83 -3.21 10.90 -6.78
C PRO A 83 -1.76 11.00 -7.25
N VAL A 84 -0.84 10.86 -6.30
CA VAL A 84 0.61 10.83 -6.54
C VAL A 84 1.16 9.58 -5.88
N PHE A 85 2.11 8.91 -6.56
CA PHE A 85 2.74 7.73 -5.98
C PHE A 85 3.58 8.09 -4.76
N ASN A 86 3.44 7.31 -3.68
CA ASN A 86 4.33 7.41 -2.53
C ASN A 86 5.76 7.02 -2.97
N PRO A 87 6.75 7.93 -2.88
CA PRO A 87 8.12 7.64 -3.32
C PRO A 87 8.75 6.44 -2.61
N LEU A 88 8.38 6.17 -1.35
CA LEU A 88 8.91 5.05 -0.56
C LEU A 88 8.44 3.70 -1.09
N LEU A 89 7.25 3.64 -1.69
CA LEU A 89 6.65 2.41 -2.24
C LEU A 89 6.87 2.26 -3.74
N PHE A 90 7.48 3.26 -4.37
CA PHE A 90 7.59 3.33 -5.82
C PHE A 90 8.33 2.13 -6.43
N ASN A 91 9.37 1.62 -5.75
CA ASN A 91 10.11 0.43 -6.21
C ASN A 91 9.25 -0.82 -6.18
N MET A 92 8.48 -1.02 -5.11
CA MET A 92 7.58 -2.16 -4.96
C MET A 92 6.47 -2.12 -6.01
N LEU A 93 5.85 -0.94 -6.19
CA LEU A 93 4.86 -0.71 -7.22
C LEU A 93 5.42 -0.98 -8.63
N HIS A 94 6.61 -0.48 -8.94
CA HIS A 94 7.27 -0.74 -10.22
C HIS A 94 7.46 -2.24 -10.48
N ASN A 95 7.95 -2.97 -9.48
CA ASN A 95 8.13 -4.42 -9.59
C ASN A 95 6.79 -5.12 -9.83
N LEU A 96 5.73 -4.73 -9.12
CA LEU A 96 4.39 -5.30 -9.30
C LEU A 96 3.85 -5.05 -10.70
N LEU A 97 3.97 -3.82 -11.20
CA LEU A 97 3.53 -3.44 -12.55
C LEU A 97 4.28 -4.21 -13.64
N GLN A 98 5.59 -4.47 -13.48
CA GLN A 98 6.36 -5.28 -14.42
C GLN A 98 5.90 -6.74 -14.48
N ARG A 99 5.28 -7.26 -13.41
CA ARG A 99 4.74 -8.62 -13.34
C ARG A 99 3.27 -8.73 -13.69
N THR A 100 2.54 -7.62 -13.80
CA THR A 100 1.12 -7.62 -14.15
C THR A 100 0.95 -7.43 -15.65
N CYS A 101 0.15 -8.25 -16.32
CA CYS A 101 -0.17 -8.09 -17.72
C CYS A 101 -1.20 -6.98 -17.92
N PHE A 102 -0.95 -6.02 -18.81
CA PHE A 102 -1.88 -4.91 -19.06
C PHE A 102 -2.97 -5.21 -20.10
N TYR A 103 -3.06 -6.46 -20.54
CA TYR A 103 -4.07 -6.92 -21.51
C TYR A 103 -5.07 -7.85 -20.83
N CYS A 104 -4.60 -8.86 -20.10
CA CYS A 104 -5.47 -9.78 -19.35
C CYS A 104 -5.61 -9.43 -17.87
N PHE A 105 -4.89 -8.44 -17.35
CA PHE A 105 -4.95 -7.99 -15.93
C PHE A 105 -4.58 -9.05 -14.88
N HIS A 106 -3.93 -10.14 -15.29
CA HIS A 106 -3.37 -11.16 -14.40
C HIS A 106 -1.85 -11.00 -14.26
N PHE A 107 -1.23 -11.70 -13.31
CA PHE A 107 0.21 -11.87 -13.32
C PHE A 107 0.68 -12.52 -14.63
N ARG A 108 1.88 -12.16 -15.06
CA ARG A 108 2.55 -12.68 -16.26
C ARG A 108 3.18 -14.04 -16.05
N ALA A 109 3.22 -14.51 -14.80
CA ALA A 109 3.50 -15.90 -14.41
C ALA A 109 2.35 -16.83 -14.83
N SER A 110 2.61 -18.13 -14.88
CA SER A 110 1.57 -19.12 -15.14
C SER A 110 0.58 -19.19 -13.97
N LYS A 111 -0.60 -19.75 -14.21
CA LYS A 111 -1.62 -19.90 -13.18
C LYS A 111 -1.12 -20.81 -12.05
N GLU A 112 -0.41 -21.88 -12.41
CA GLU A 112 0.18 -22.86 -11.49
C GLU A 112 1.23 -22.20 -10.58
N GLU A 113 2.08 -21.32 -11.12
CA GLU A 113 3.06 -20.57 -10.33
C GLU A 113 2.38 -19.67 -9.29
N VAL A 114 1.31 -18.97 -9.69
CA VAL A 114 0.54 -18.10 -8.80
C VAL A 114 -0.19 -18.91 -7.73
N GLU A 115 -0.85 -20.01 -8.10
CA GLU A 115 -1.55 -20.91 -7.16
C GLU A 115 -0.58 -21.55 -6.15
N LYS A 116 0.62 -21.95 -6.58
CA LYS A 116 1.69 -22.42 -5.66
C LYS A 116 2.06 -21.35 -4.64
N CYS A 117 2.29 -20.11 -5.07
CA CYS A 117 2.64 -19.01 -4.16
C CYS A 117 1.51 -18.66 -3.19
N VAL A 118 0.26 -18.62 -3.65
CA VAL A 118 -0.89 -18.40 -2.77
C VAL A 118 -0.96 -19.49 -1.70
N SER A 119 -0.78 -20.75 -2.09
CA SER A 119 -0.78 -21.88 -1.16
C SER A 119 0.34 -21.78 -0.12
N GLU A 120 1.57 -21.41 -0.55
CA GLU A 120 2.70 -21.18 0.36
C GLU A 120 2.39 -20.04 1.36
N LEU A 121 1.84 -18.92 0.89
CA LEU A 121 1.48 -17.78 1.74
C LEU A 121 0.37 -18.12 2.74
N GLU A 122 -0.62 -18.91 2.35
CA GLU A 122 -1.68 -19.37 3.24
C GLU A 122 -1.16 -20.29 4.36
N LEU A 123 -0.20 -21.16 4.06
CA LEU A 123 0.46 -22.00 5.07
C LEU A 123 1.22 -21.14 6.08
N ILE A 124 2.01 -20.17 5.60
CA ILE A 124 2.75 -19.24 6.45
C ILE A 124 1.80 -18.44 7.35
N ALA A 125 0.69 -17.95 6.81
CA ALA A 125 -0.33 -17.22 7.56
C ALA A 125 -0.98 -18.05 8.67
N LYS A 126 -1.06 -19.37 8.49
CA LYS A 126 -1.54 -20.34 9.50
C LYS A 126 -0.45 -20.75 10.50
N GLY A 127 0.79 -20.30 10.33
CA GLY A 127 1.94 -20.64 11.17
C GLY A 127 2.79 -21.81 10.68
N ASP A 128 2.46 -22.41 9.53
CA ASP A 128 3.28 -23.46 8.91
C ASP A 128 4.30 -22.85 7.94
N VAL A 129 5.48 -22.62 8.48
CA VAL A 129 6.64 -22.02 7.82
C VAL A 129 7.64 -23.06 7.29
N ILE A 130 7.39 -24.35 7.52
CA ILE A 130 8.23 -25.46 7.04
C ILE A 130 7.67 -26.02 5.72
N GLY A 131 6.34 -26.13 5.60
CA GLY A 131 5.66 -26.59 4.39
C GLY A 131 6.09 -25.89 3.08
N PRO A 132 6.25 -24.56 3.05
CA PRO A 132 6.74 -23.87 1.85
C PRO A 132 8.16 -24.26 1.42
N LYS A 133 9.06 -24.58 2.37
CA LYS A 133 10.44 -24.99 2.08
C LYS A 133 10.53 -26.41 1.50
N THR A 134 9.60 -27.30 1.87
CA THR A 134 9.58 -28.68 1.36
C THR A 134 8.97 -28.79 -0.04
N MET A 135 8.13 -27.83 -0.45
CA MET A 135 7.59 -27.78 -1.82
C MET A 135 8.63 -27.44 -2.91
N ASP A 136 9.77 -26.86 -2.54
CA ASP A 136 10.89 -26.61 -3.47
C ASP A 136 11.82 -27.83 -3.63
N VAL A 137 11.76 -28.80 -2.70
CA VAL A 137 12.62 -29.99 -2.72
C VAL A 137 12.06 -31.07 -3.69
N LEU A 138 10.80 -30.96 -4.09
CA LEU A 138 10.11 -31.94 -4.95
C LEU A 138 10.04 -31.52 -6.43
N SER A 139 10.95 -30.69 -6.92
CA SER A 139 11.12 -30.49 -8.37
C SER A 139 12.27 -31.35 -8.92
N PRO A 140 12.08 -32.64 -9.26
CA PRO A 140 12.94 -33.29 -10.21
C PRO A 140 12.45 -32.99 -11.63
N ASP A 141 13.39 -32.69 -12.52
CA ASP A 141 13.19 -32.75 -13.97
C ASP A 141 12.49 -34.07 -14.34
N ASN A 142 11.32 -33.99 -15.00
CA ASN A 142 10.99 -34.73 -16.23
C ASN A 142 9.49 -34.69 -16.54
N SER A 143 9.23 -34.58 -17.85
CA SER A 143 7.98 -34.76 -18.57
C SER A 143 7.16 -35.99 -18.17
N ALA A 144 5.84 -35.82 -17.98
CA ALA A 144 4.77 -36.72 -18.47
C ALA A 144 3.36 -36.21 -18.09
N ASP A 145 2.58 -35.88 -19.13
CA ASP A 145 1.15 -36.15 -19.38
C ASP A 145 0.05 -36.19 -18.27
N ARG A 146 -0.98 -35.34 -18.52
CA ARG A 146 -2.46 -35.50 -18.30
C ARG A 146 -2.98 -35.47 -16.84
N GLU A 147 -4.16 -34.93 -16.48
CA GLU A 147 -5.47 -34.78 -17.13
C GLU A 147 -6.19 -33.47 -16.72
N GLU A 148 -7.15 -33.05 -17.54
CA GLU A 148 -8.08 -31.93 -17.31
C GLU A 148 -8.92 -32.13 -16.03
N SER A 149 -9.11 -31.06 -15.26
CA SER A 149 -10.17 -30.97 -14.26
C SER A 149 -10.80 -29.58 -14.28
N GLU A 150 -12.12 -29.60 -14.25
CA GLU A 150 -13.04 -28.55 -14.68
C GLU A 150 -12.93 -27.26 -13.85
N GLY A 151 -13.09 -26.15 -14.55
CA GLY A 151 -12.91 -24.81 -14.04
C GLY A 151 -13.90 -24.42 -12.94
N SER A 152 -13.39 -23.70 -11.94
CA SER A 152 -14.20 -22.75 -11.19
C SER A 152 -13.83 -21.34 -11.63
N HIS A 153 -14.80 -20.69 -12.26
CA HIS A 153 -14.80 -19.29 -12.61
C HIS A 153 -15.01 -18.48 -11.34
N MET A 154 -13.95 -17.86 -10.79
CA MET A 154 -14.14 -16.78 -9.82
C MET A 154 -14.05 -15.43 -10.52
N SER A 155 -15.23 -14.84 -10.65
CA SER A 155 -15.43 -13.48 -11.11
C SER A 155 -14.85 -12.52 -10.07
N CYS A 156 -13.87 -11.73 -10.50
CA CYS A 156 -13.44 -10.53 -9.80
C CYS A 156 -14.48 -9.43 -10.07
N THR A 157 -15.42 -9.23 -9.14
CA THR A 157 -16.21 -8.00 -9.10
C THR A 157 -15.53 -7.03 -8.16
N THR A 158 -15.05 -5.93 -8.74
CA THR A 158 -14.51 -4.76 -8.06
C THR A 158 -15.64 -3.96 -7.43
N ASP A 159 -16.22 -4.45 -6.33
CA ASP A 159 -17.20 -3.69 -5.55
C ASP A 159 -17.20 -4.24 -4.12
N ASP A 160 -16.29 -3.78 -3.27
CA ASP A 160 -16.46 -3.77 -1.81
C ASP A 160 -15.31 -3.00 -1.11
N LEU A 161 -15.18 -1.72 -1.45
CA LEU A 161 -14.58 -0.74 -0.52
C LEU A 161 -15.72 -0.10 0.28
N LYS A 162 -16.35 -0.88 1.17
CA LYS A 162 -17.26 -0.35 2.18
C LYS A 162 -16.72 -0.61 3.57
N LEU A 163 -16.34 0.50 4.21
CA LEU A 163 -16.41 0.78 5.65
C LEU A 163 -16.38 -0.47 6.54
N GLN A 164 -15.18 -0.99 6.84
CA GLN A 164 -15.02 -2.03 7.85
C GLN A 164 -14.76 -1.40 9.22
N ASP A 165 -15.60 -1.84 10.16
CA ASP A 165 -15.66 -1.48 11.57
C ASP A 165 -14.33 -1.79 12.29
N ARG A 166 -14.00 -0.98 13.30
CA ARG A 166 -12.74 -1.03 14.08
C ARG A 166 -12.57 -2.37 14.84
N SER A 167 -13.61 -3.21 14.90
CA SER A 167 -13.63 -4.50 15.59
C SER A 167 -12.97 -5.65 14.83
N GLU A 168 -12.78 -5.57 13.51
CA GLU A 168 -12.19 -6.66 12.71
C GLU A 168 -10.66 -6.66 12.66
N TYR A 169 -10.01 -5.53 12.97
CA TYR A 169 -8.54 -5.42 12.97
C TYR A 169 -7.89 -6.35 13.99
N ASN A 170 -8.57 -6.64 15.10
CA ASN A 170 -8.07 -7.53 16.17
C ASN A 170 -8.16 -9.03 15.82
N LYS A 171 -8.76 -9.41 14.69
CA LYS A 171 -8.87 -10.81 14.25
C LYS A 171 -7.84 -11.19 13.20
N ARG A 172 -7.00 -10.25 12.73
CA ARG A 172 -5.93 -10.59 11.78
C ARG A 172 -4.89 -11.46 12.49
N PRO A 173 -4.35 -12.49 11.82
CA PRO A 173 -3.24 -13.26 12.38
C PRO A 173 -2.13 -12.28 12.78
N SER A 174 -1.59 -12.39 13.99
CA SER A 174 -0.40 -11.62 14.35
C SER A 174 0.79 -12.31 13.67
N TRP A 175 1.35 -11.68 12.65
CA TRP A 175 2.53 -12.21 11.99
C TRP A 175 3.75 -11.92 12.86
N ASP A 176 4.49 -12.97 13.22
CA ASP A 176 5.81 -12.77 13.81
C ASP A 176 6.85 -12.40 12.72
N ASN A 177 8.05 -12.01 13.16
CA ASN A 177 9.12 -11.61 12.25
C ASN A 177 9.57 -12.76 11.32
N PHE A 178 9.44 -14.01 11.78
CA PHE A 178 9.83 -15.19 11.00
C PHE A 178 8.83 -15.44 9.87
N GLN A 179 7.52 -15.47 10.17
CA GLN A 179 6.46 -15.57 9.18
C GLN A 179 6.56 -14.45 8.13
N PHE A 180 6.80 -13.22 8.56
CA PHE A 180 6.98 -12.09 7.64
C PHE A 180 8.17 -12.30 6.70
N THR A 181 9.31 -12.72 7.24
CA THR A 181 10.52 -12.97 6.44
C THR A 181 10.30 -14.06 5.39
N GLU A 182 9.66 -15.16 5.79
CA GLU A 182 9.37 -16.28 4.89
C GLU A 182 8.36 -15.90 3.80
N ALA A 183 7.28 -15.18 4.14
CA ALA A 183 6.34 -14.74 3.10
C ALA A 183 6.96 -13.74 2.13
N MET A 184 7.81 -12.83 2.63
CA MET A 184 8.53 -11.92 1.74
C MET A 184 9.47 -12.68 0.80
N ALA A 185 10.08 -13.79 1.24
CA ALA A 185 10.88 -14.65 0.37
C ALA A 185 10.03 -15.34 -0.72
N VAL A 186 8.83 -15.82 -0.37
CA VAL A 186 7.86 -16.40 -1.31
C VAL A 186 7.40 -15.37 -2.35
N ILE A 187 7.01 -14.17 -1.89
CA ILE A 187 6.61 -13.05 -2.76
C ILE A 187 7.75 -12.66 -3.72
N ASP A 188 8.97 -12.55 -3.19
CA ASP A 188 10.15 -12.22 -3.99
C ASP A 188 10.42 -13.22 -5.11
N ARG A 189 10.07 -14.49 -4.91
CA ARG A 189 10.22 -15.56 -5.92
C ARG A 189 9.41 -15.24 -7.17
N ILE A 190 8.10 -14.98 -7.01
CA ILE A 190 7.22 -14.57 -8.11
C ILE A 190 7.63 -13.22 -8.69
N LEU A 191 7.94 -12.25 -7.82
CA LEU A 191 8.29 -10.91 -8.26
C LEU A 191 9.65 -10.84 -8.96
N LYS A 192 10.51 -11.86 -8.86
CA LYS A 192 11.79 -11.94 -9.58
C LYS A 192 11.66 -12.66 -10.93
N THR A 193 10.71 -13.58 -11.12
CA THR A 193 10.52 -14.33 -12.38
C THR A 193 10.29 -13.40 -13.58
N LYS A 194 11.24 -13.39 -14.51
CA LYS A 194 11.21 -12.57 -15.73
C LYS A 194 10.69 -13.38 -16.91
N SER A 195 9.47 -13.07 -17.36
CA SER A 195 8.98 -13.48 -18.67
C SER A 195 8.97 -12.29 -19.62
N GLU A 196 9.21 -12.50 -20.91
CA GLU A 196 9.02 -11.47 -21.94
C GLU A 196 7.56 -11.33 -22.36
N LYS A 197 6.84 -12.45 -22.35
CA LYS A 197 5.41 -12.56 -22.70
C LYS A 197 4.61 -12.99 -21.47
N CYS A 198 3.34 -12.66 -21.43
CA CYS A 198 2.43 -13.18 -20.42
C CYS A 198 2.18 -14.68 -20.64
N SER A 199 2.30 -15.51 -19.60
CA SER A 199 1.98 -16.95 -19.70
C SER A 199 0.49 -17.25 -19.90
N ASN A 200 -0.41 -16.28 -19.63
CA ASN A 200 -1.85 -16.44 -19.80
C ASN A 200 -2.37 -16.04 -21.20
N CYS A 201 -1.84 -14.97 -21.80
CA CYS A 201 -2.35 -14.43 -23.07
C CYS A 201 -1.26 -14.19 -24.13
N GLU A 202 -0.03 -14.63 -23.87
CA GLU A 202 1.15 -14.55 -24.76
C GLU A 202 1.56 -13.14 -25.23
N THR A 203 0.89 -12.11 -24.73
CA THR A 203 1.11 -10.73 -25.16
C THR A 203 2.34 -10.13 -24.44
N LYS A 204 3.10 -9.31 -25.17
CA LYS A 204 4.24 -8.55 -24.60
C LYS A 204 3.73 -7.28 -23.94
N ASN A 205 4.12 -7.06 -22.70
CA ASN A 205 3.83 -5.80 -22.02
C ASN A 205 4.64 -4.64 -22.61
N PRO A 206 4.09 -3.41 -22.58
CA PRO A 206 4.86 -2.22 -22.88
C PRO A 206 6.03 -2.08 -21.89
N LYS A 207 7.13 -1.48 -22.35
CA LYS A 207 8.28 -1.24 -21.49
C LYS A 207 7.94 -0.11 -20.51
N ILE A 208 8.02 -0.42 -19.22
CA ILE A 208 7.88 0.55 -18.14
C ILE A 208 9.27 1.00 -17.75
N ASN A 209 9.57 2.27 -18.01
CA ASN A 209 10.81 2.89 -17.58
C ASN A 209 10.58 3.63 -16.25
N LYS A 210 11.60 3.59 -15.40
CA LYS A 210 11.71 4.38 -14.17
C LYS A 210 12.57 5.62 -14.44
N PRO A 211 12.01 6.76 -14.89
CA PRO A 211 12.71 8.02 -14.79
C PRO A 211 12.91 8.39 -13.32
N SER A 212 13.93 9.20 -13.04
CA SER A 212 14.50 9.45 -11.72
C SER A 212 13.59 10.07 -10.64
N PHE A 213 12.30 10.30 -10.88
CA PHE A 213 11.41 10.96 -9.93
C PHE A 213 9.95 10.50 -10.03
N GLY A 214 9.63 9.37 -9.37
CA GLY A 214 8.26 9.04 -8.97
C GLY A 214 7.19 8.98 -10.07
N ARG A 215 7.60 8.90 -11.35
CA ARG A 215 6.71 8.83 -12.51
C ARG A 215 7.05 7.57 -13.30
N PHE A 216 6.04 6.88 -13.80
CA PHE A 216 6.24 5.80 -14.77
C PHE A 216 6.07 6.36 -16.17
N HIS A 217 7.03 6.08 -17.05
CA HIS A 217 6.86 6.32 -18.48
C HIS A 217 6.64 4.97 -19.14
N MET A 218 5.46 4.78 -19.73
CA MET A 218 5.17 3.62 -20.57
C MET A 218 5.51 3.99 -22.01
N VAL A 219 6.46 3.27 -22.60
CA VAL A 219 6.78 3.44 -24.01
C VAL A 219 5.94 2.44 -24.82
N CYS A 220 5.01 3.02 -25.60
CA CYS A 220 4.18 2.44 -26.66
C CYS A 220 2.75 1.99 -26.31
N LEU A 221 1.78 2.76 -26.84
CA LEU A 221 0.60 2.30 -27.56
C LEU A 221 0.46 3.19 -28.81
N ILE A 222 1.16 2.87 -29.90
CA ILE A 222 0.68 3.25 -31.24
C ILE A 222 0.34 1.95 -31.94
N ALA A 223 -0.92 1.57 -31.82
CA ALA A 223 -1.61 0.71 -32.75
C ALA A 223 -3.00 1.32 -32.97
N SER A 224 -3.07 2.16 -34.00
CA SER A 224 -4.19 2.32 -34.95
C SER A 224 -5.64 2.25 -34.46
N HIS A 225 -6.37 3.33 -34.77
CA HIS A 225 -7.83 3.45 -34.85
C HIS A 225 -8.62 3.44 -33.54
N TRP A 226 -8.78 4.62 -32.95
CA TRP A 226 -10.02 4.98 -32.26
C TRP A 226 -10.67 6.11 -33.04
N SER A 227 -11.64 5.75 -33.88
CA SER A 227 -12.64 6.68 -34.42
C SER A 227 -13.86 6.62 -33.50
N LEU A 228 -14.10 7.74 -32.83
CA LEU A 228 -15.37 8.39 -32.44
C LEU A 228 -15.14 9.18 -31.15
#